data_AF-A0A2N2BUF6-F1
#
_entry.id   AF-A0A2N2BUF6-F1
#
_cell.length_a   1.000
_cell.length_b   1.000
_cell.length_c   1.000
_cell.angle_alpha   90.00
_cell.angle_beta   90.00
_cell.angle_gamma   90.00
#
_symmetry.space_group_name_H-M   'P 1'
#
loop_
_entity.id
_entity.type
_entity.pdbx_description
1 polymer ?
#
loop_
_entity_poly.entity_id
_entity_poly.type
_entity_poly.pdbx_seq_one_letter_code
_entity_poly.pdbx_strand_id
1 'polypeptide(L)'
;MYLAIDISYFQGPNPSTPAIDWGVLKNTTFEGKKVEAVLMRAGQFEKGRPSPDSTFERNYSECTRVGIHKGPYYCVGANTIEGIQEEANYFVSLIAGKEFDMPAYVDIEGDPWLAANANQIIDIFKATLKASGWRGGVYANNDYFKNYISYHNYADDPLWVAQYYGSSIDLSNPELFGMWQKSDSGIIDGISHAVDINELYIPYWETQQHEVCLATETAFDIIHPPDNSATALDIGVEYEVYIPGYGWTPTSRNGFLSGSIGFSKQLELVRIRLTNVDGRDIHIHYNVHIQDAGWTGFVADGAEAGTPGKRIEGIQIQLTGADAPDYSVEFRSHSQNVGTMDWAKDGELSGTEGACLRLEALAVLIVPKGVDLGLDGIESFKKFELMKTVEELPVTPEPDPDSIFGKHFVKEEFMDDCGFPGHNGYSIADPCDGFPVTQYGKEANLNPRFYPILNAFRERVDLPVAITCGARCPSDNKAVGGVWNSTHLDGDAVDMHVVGMNIVDAAWIMWNEFGVPVRVYPDSGFMHIELNTSLRGVYNQEGYYFM
;
A
#
# COMPACT_ATOMS: atom_id res chain seq x y z
N MET A 1 -7.45 9.49 29.67
CA MET A 1 -7.88 10.45 28.65
C MET A 1 -6.95 11.64 28.73
N TYR A 2 -6.17 11.82 27.68
CA TYR A 2 -5.07 12.77 27.61
C TYR A 2 -5.53 14.04 26.87
N LEU A 3 -4.81 15.14 27.04
CA LEU A 3 -5.04 16.36 26.28
C LEU A 3 -3.99 16.46 25.19
N ALA A 4 -4.44 16.66 23.96
CA ALA A 4 -3.59 17.04 22.85
C ALA A 4 -3.99 18.42 22.34
N ILE A 5 -3.07 19.08 21.67
CA ILE A 5 -3.35 20.29 20.89
C ILE A 5 -2.84 20.08 19.48
N ASP A 6 -3.38 20.82 18.53
CA ASP A 6 -2.81 20.91 17.20
C ASP A 6 -2.45 22.34 16.84
N ILE A 7 -1.33 22.50 16.12
CA ILE A 7 -0.70 23.79 15.86
C ILE A 7 -0.17 23.88 14.42
N SER A 8 -0.04 25.10 13.95
CA SER A 8 0.53 25.43 12.64
C SER A 8 1.20 26.80 12.68
N TYR A 9 1.50 27.40 11.51
CA TYR A 9 2.03 28.76 11.46
C TYR A 9 1.12 29.80 12.15
N PHE A 10 -0.17 29.51 12.36
CA PHE A 10 -1.09 30.42 13.05
C PHE A 10 -0.72 30.64 14.52
N GLN A 11 -0.04 29.69 15.16
CA GLN A 11 0.51 29.84 16.52
C GLN A 11 1.99 30.28 16.51
N GLY A 12 2.57 30.51 15.33
CA GLY A 12 3.94 30.97 15.14
C GLY A 12 4.18 32.42 15.58
N PRO A 13 5.47 32.83 15.67
CA PRO A 13 5.81 34.23 15.94
C PRO A 13 5.32 35.14 14.82
N ASN A 14 4.77 36.30 15.19
CA ASN A 14 4.58 37.42 14.27
C ASN A 14 5.19 38.69 14.89
N PRO A 15 5.28 39.82 14.16
CA PRO A 15 5.91 41.04 14.67
C PRO A 15 5.34 41.60 15.99
N SER A 16 4.14 41.16 16.39
CA SER A 16 3.37 41.65 17.53
C SER A 16 3.15 40.60 18.64
N THR A 17 3.43 39.31 18.38
CA THR A 17 3.25 38.23 19.35
C THR A 17 4.46 37.28 19.39
N PRO A 18 5.00 36.97 20.58
CA PRO A 18 6.08 36.02 20.72
C PRO A 18 5.63 34.61 20.29
N ALA A 19 6.59 33.82 19.83
CA ALA A 19 6.36 32.41 19.53
C ALA A 19 5.92 31.63 20.78
N ILE A 20 5.42 30.40 20.56
CA ILE A 20 5.11 29.43 21.63
C ILE A 20 6.24 29.36 22.66
N ASP A 21 5.89 29.52 23.94
CA ASP A 21 6.78 29.26 25.09
C ASP A 21 6.67 27.78 25.48
N TRP A 22 7.55 26.98 24.90
CA TRP A 22 7.62 25.54 25.11
C TRP A 22 7.98 25.13 26.54
N GLY A 23 8.69 26.00 27.28
CA GLY A 23 9.05 25.75 28.68
C GLY A 23 7.84 25.83 29.60
N VAL A 24 6.92 26.75 29.29
CA VAL A 24 5.61 26.84 29.93
C VAL A 24 4.69 25.72 29.44
N LEU A 25 4.55 25.58 28.11
CA LEU A 25 3.59 24.65 27.47
C LEU A 25 3.72 23.21 27.99
N LYS A 26 4.95 22.69 28.17
CA LYS A 26 5.17 21.32 28.63
C LYS A 26 4.58 21.00 30.02
N ASN A 27 4.28 22.04 30.81
CA ASN A 27 3.69 21.92 32.14
C ASN A 27 2.26 22.48 32.19
N THR A 28 1.76 23.03 31.09
CA THR A 28 0.44 23.66 31.01
C THR A 28 -0.67 22.62 31.12
N THR A 29 -1.76 23.02 31.78
CA THR A 29 -2.99 22.23 31.84
C THR A 29 -4.17 23.01 31.26
N PHE A 30 -5.09 22.32 30.63
CA PHE A 30 -6.41 22.84 30.25
C PHE A 30 -7.47 21.94 30.89
N GLU A 31 -8.44 22.53 31.59
CA GLU A 31 -9.49 21.79 32.33
C GLU A 31 -8.92 20.70 33.26
N GLY A 32 -7.77 20.96 33.88
CA GLY A 32 -7.10 20.03 34.79
C GLY A 32 -6.35 18.87 34.12
N LYS A 33 -6.31 18.80 32.78
CA LYS A 33 -5.53 17.82 32.01
C LYS A 33 -4.25 18.49 31.49
N LYS A 34 -3.10 17.85 31.64
CA LYS A 34 -1.81 18.31 31.10
C LYS A 34 -1.77 18.11 29.58
N VAL A 35 -1.15 19.04 28.84
CA VAL A 35 -0.84 18.85 27.42
C VAL A 35 0.22 17.74 27.29
N GLU A 36 -0.17 16.60 26.72
CA GLU A 36 0.71 15.43 26.58
C GLU A 36 1.17 15.21 25.14
N ALA A 37 0.40 15.68 24.16
CA ALA A 37 0.76 15.57 22.74
C ALA A 37 0.49 16.87 21.96
N VAL A 38 1.30 17.08 20.93
CA VAL A 38 1.18 18.19 19.96
C VAL A 38 1.14 17.60 18.55
N LEU A 39 0.04 17.81 17.85
CA LEU A 39 -0.07 17.56 16.42
C LEU A 39 0.37 18.83 15.68
N MET A 40 1.19 18.72 14.67
CA MET A 40 1.75 19.90 13.99
C MET A 40 1.64 19.78 12.48
N ARG A 41 1.21 20.86 11.83
CA ARG A 41 1.07 20.86 10.38
C ARG A 41 2.45 20.74 9.75
N ALA A 42 2.66 19.70 8.96
CA ALA A 42 3.86 19.52 8.15
C ALA A 42 3.78 20.37 6.89
N GLY A 43 2.65 20.30 6.19
CA GLY A 43 2.43 21.03 4.95
C GLY A 43 0.96 21.16 4.61
N GLN A 44 0.71 21.86 3.52
CA GLN A 44 -0.62 22.15 2.99
C GLN A 44 -0.57 22.38 1.48
N PHE A 45 -1.70 22.25 0.79
CA PHE A 45 -1.86 22.87 -0.52
C PHE A 45 -2.03 24.39 -0.38
N GLU A 46 -1.14 25.17 -0.98
CA GLU A 46 -1.28 26.62 -0.99
C GLU A 46 -0.75 27.20 -2.30
N LYS A 47 -1.44 28.21 -2.84
CA LYS A 47 -1.03 28.92 -4.06
C LYS A 47 -0.81 27.96 -5.25
N GLY A 48 -1.60 26.89 -5.32
CA GLY A 48 -1.62 25.94 -6.42
C GLY A 48 -0.50 24.89 -6.38
N ARG A 49 0.13 24.66 -5.22
CA ARG A 49 1.16 23.63 -5.05
C ARG A 49 1.25 23.12 -3.60
N PRO A 50 1.80 21.92 -3.38
CA PRO A 50 2.25 21.49 -2.05
C PRO A 50 3.26 22.49 -1.47
N SER A 51 3.05 22.90 -0.21
CA SER A 51 3.87 23.90 0.47
C SER A 51 4.09 23.52 1.93
N PRO A 52 5.28 23.76 2.51
CA PRO A 52 5.55 23.40 3.89
C PRO A 52 4.92 24.42 4.83
N ASP A 53 4.52 23.99 6.03
CA ASP A 53 4.19 24.94 7.09
C ASP A 53 5.49 25.58 7.60
N SER A 54 5.56 26.91 7.56
CA SER A 54 6.76 27.67 7.93
C SER A 54 7.24 27.45 9.37
N THR A 55 6.41 26.86 10.25
CA THR A 55 6.74 26.61 11.65
C THR A 55 7.03 25.14 11.96
N PHE A 56 6.78 24.22 11.03
CA PHE A 56 6.86 22.78 11.27
C PHE A 56 8.18 22.34 11.91
N GLU A 57 9.32 22.71 11.30
CA GLU A 57 10.65 22.32 11.78
C GLU A 57 10.96 22.83 13.18
N ARG A 58 10.53 24.05 13.49
CA ARG A 58 10.71 24.63 14.81
C ARG A 58 9.82 23.92 15.83
N ASN A 59 8.56 23.66 15.49
CA ASN A 59 7.62 22.98 16.37
C ASN A 59 8.09 21.56 16.69
N TYR A 60 8.56 20.84 15.67
CA TYR A 60 9.17 19.52 15.81
C TYR A 60 10.38 19.56 16.75
N SER A 61 11.35 20.43 16.47
CA SER A 61 12.58 20.54 17.25
C SER A 61 12.31 20.90 18.71
N GLU A 62 11.35 21.79 18.96
CA GLU A 62 10.99 22.21 20.31
C GLU A 62 10.22 21.14 21.08
N CYS A 63 9.29 20.41 20.46
CA CYS A 63 8.63 19.26 21.08
C CYS A 63 9.67 18.21 21.51
N THR A 64 10.63 17.89 20.63
CA THR A 64 11.76 17.01 20.93
C THR A 64 12.57 17.52 22.12
N ARG A 65 12.91 18.82 22.13
CA ARG A 65 13.70 19.45 23.20
C ARG A 65 13.01 19.39 24.56
N VAL A 66 11.68 19.56 24.61
CA VAL A 66 10.92 19.59 25.87
C VAL A 66 10.31 18.24 26.27
N GLY A 67 10.36 17.25 25.39
CA GLY A 67 9.85 15.90 25.63
C GLY A 67 8.33 15.80 25.60
N ILE A 68 7.66 16.55 24.71
CA ILE A 68 6.22 16.41 24.45
C ILE A 68 6.02 15.45 23.28
N HIS A 69 5.06 14.52 23.38
CA HIS A 69 4.74 13.60 22.29
C HIS A 69 4.26 14.38 21.07
N LYS A 70 4.64 13.92 19.87
CA LYS A 70 4.41 14.70 18.65
C LYS A 70 3.95 13.85 17.48
N GLY A 71 3.08 14.42 16.65
CA GLY A 71 2.62 13.82 15.39
C GLY A 71 2.48 14.87 14.29
N PRO A 72 2.66 14.51 13.03
CA PRO A 72 2.50 15.44 11.93
C PRO A 72 1.10 15.31 11.31
N TYR A 73 0.61 16.38 10.71
CA TYR A 73 -0.57 16.32 9.83
C TYR A 73 -0.38 17.14 8.56
N TYR A 74 -1.16 16.85 7.52
CA TYR A 74 -1.05 17.52 6.23
C TYR A 74 -2.44 17.90 5.68
N CYS A 75 -2.66 19.20 5.44
CA CYS A 75 -3.92 19.72 4.90
C CYS A 75 -3.98 19.54 3.38
N VAL A 76 -4.87 18.68 2.90
CA VAL A 76 -5.05 18.45 1.46
C VAL A 76 -5.79 19.62 0.80
N GLY A 77 -5.51 19.88 -0.47
CA GLY A 77 -6.23 20.93 -1.19
C GLY A 77 -6.12 20.92 -2.71
N ALA A 78 -5.41 19.96 -3.30
CA ALA A 78 -5.48 19.73 -4.73
C ALA A 78 -6.87 19.24 -5.14
N ASN A 79 -7.32 19.67 -6.31
CA ASN A 79 -8.61 19.28 -6.88
C ASN A 79 -8.47 18.29 -8.06
N THR A 80 -7.36 17.56 -8.09
CA THR A 80 -7.12 16.43 -9.00
C THR A 80 -6.43 15.31 -8.25
N ILE A 81 -6.63 14.07 -8.69
CA ILE A 81 -6.03 12.89 -8.04
C ILE A 81 -4.50 12.93 -8.16
N GLU A 82 -3.98 13.49 -9.25
CA GLU A 82 -2.54 13.69 -9.46
C GLU A 82 -1.96 14.67 -8.44
N GLY A 83 -2.64 15.79 -8.19
CA GLY A 83 -2.21 16.74 -7.17
C GLY A 83 -2.29 16.14 -5.76
N ILE A 84 -3.31 15.32 -5.48
CA ILE A 84 -3.42 14.60 -4.20
C ILE A 84 -2.24 13.62 -3.99
N GLN A 85 -1.82 12.90 -5.04
CA GLN A 85 -0.63 12.05 -4.96
C GLN A 85 0.66 12.87 -4.78
N GLU A 86 0.76 14.05 -5.42
CA GLU A 86 1.86 14.99 -5.22
C GLU A 86 1.94 15.48 -3.77
N GLU A 87 0.79 15.83 -3.19
CA GLU A 87 0.67 16.23 -1.80
C GLU A 87 1.04 15.10 -0.82
N ALA A 88 0.59 13.86 -1.05
CA ALA A 88 0.93 12.71 -0.21
C ALA A 88 2.43 12.40 -0.22
N ASN A 89 3.06 12.46 -1.41
CA ASN A 89 4.50 12.29 -1.55
C ASN A 89 5.26 13.45 -0.88
N TYR A 90 4.77 14.68 -1.03
CA TYR A 90 5.35 15.84 -0.38
C TYR A 90 5.25 15.74 1.15
N PHE A 91 4.13 15.25 1.67
CA PHE A 91 3.96 15.01 3.10
C PHE A 91 5.02 14.04 3.64
N VAL A 92 5.20 12.89 3.00
CA VAL A 92 6.26 11.93 3.35
C VAL A 92 7.63 12.59 3.33
N SER A 93 7.92 13.42 2.31
CA SER A 93 9.22 14.12 2.21
C SER A 93 9.50 15.08 3.36
N LEU A 94 8.46 15.69 3.95
CA LEU A 94 8.59 16.60 5.08
C LEU A 94 8.85 15.87 6.39
N ILE A 95 8.31 14.66 6.55
CA ILE A 95 8.41 13.87 7.78
C ILE A 95 9.56 12.86 7.78
N ALA A 96 10.20 12.65 6.62
CA ALA A 96 11.33 11.74 6.49
C ALA A 96 12.49 12.09 7.43
N GLY A 97 13.11 11.06 8.02
CA GLY A 97 14.23 11.22 8.97
C GLY A 97 13.84 11.81 10.33
N LYS A 98 12.55 12.00 10.61
CA LYS A 98 12.03 12.49 11.89
C LYS A 98 11.40 11.36 12.70
N GLU A 99 11.30 11.53 14.01
CA GLU A 99 10.67 10.57 14.92
C GLU A 99 9.37 11.13 15.47
N PHE A 100 8.28 10.38 15.37
CA PHE A 100 6.97 10.78 15.90
C PHE A 100 6.40 9.71 16.84
N ASP A 101 5.78 10.19 17.92
CA ASP A 101 5.14 9.36 18.95
C ASP A 101 3.66 9.08 18.61
N MET A 102 3.11 9.90 17.72
CA MET A 102 1.72 9.91 17.28
C MET A 102 1.64 9.58 15.78
N PRO A 103 0.49 9.09 15.29
CA PRO A 103 0.27 8.84 13.86
C PRO A 103 0.43 10.08 12.98
N ALA A 104 0.67 9.87 11.69
CA ALA A 104 0.68 10.91 10.67
C ALA A 104 -0.73 11.06 10.06
N TYR A 105 -1.34 12.23 10.18
CA TYR A 105 -2.74 12.43 9.77
C TYR A 105 -2.86 13.11 8.41
N VAL A 106 -3.69 12.54 7.52
CA VAL A 106 -4.24 13.31 6.40
C VAL A 106 -5.39 14.15 6.93
N ASP A 107 -5.31 15.45 6.74
CA ASP A 107 -6.34 16.42 7.10
C ASP A 107 -7.15 16.75 5.85
N ILE A 108 -8.39 16.25 5.81
CA ILE A 108 -9.33 16.46 4.72
C ILE A 108 -10.52 17.31 5.17
N GLU A 109 -10.57 18.50 4.60
CA GLU A 109 -11.59 19.50 4.88
C GLU A 109 -11.77 20.42 3.66
N GLY A 110 -12.92 21.09 3.58
CA GLY A 110 -13.13 22.12 2.55
C GLY A 110 -14.01 21.68 1.38
N ASP A 111 -13.54 21.90 0.15
CA ASP A 111 -14.37 22.09 -1.04
C ASP A 111 -15.13 20.85 -1.55
N PRO A 112 -16.16 21.02 -2.41
CA PRO A 112 -16.99 19.91 -2.87
C PRO A 112 -16.25 18.80 -3.64
N TRP A 113 -15.10 19.10 -4.27
CA TRP A 113 -14.33 18.09 -4.97
C TRP A 113 -13.61 17.17 -3.98
N LEU A 114 -13.03 17.73 -2.91
CA LEU A 114 -12.43 16.95 -1.83
C LEU A 114 -13.48 16.06 -1.17
N ALA A 115 -14.67 16.61 -0.86
CA ALA A 115 -15.79 15.85 -0.32
C ALA A 115 -16.21 14.68 -1.23
N ALA A 116 -16.32 14.92 -2.55
CA ALA A 116 -16.70 13.88 -3.51
C ALA A 116 -15.66 12.75 -3.65
N ASN A 117 -14.39 13.03 -3.34
CA ASN A 117 -13.27 12.09 -3.49
C ASN A 117 -12.66 11.66 -2.15
N ALA A 118 -13.33 11.91 -1.03
CA ALA A 118 -12.72 11.82 0.30
C ALA A 118 -12.09 10.45 0.61
N ASN A 119 -12.79 9.35 0.30
CA ASN A 119 -12.26 8.00 0.53
C ASN A 119 -11.02 7.72 -0.34
N GLN A 120 -11.03 8.11 -1.61
CA GLN A 120 -9.89 7.92 -2.50
C GLN A 120 -8.67 8.73 -2.04
N ILE A 121 -8.87 9.95 -1.56
CA ILE A 121 -7.81 10.79 -0.99
C ILE A 121 -7.21 10.13 0.26
N ILE A 122 -8.06 9.63 1.15
CA ILE A 122 -7.65 8.91 2.36
C ILE A 122 -6.79 7.69 1.99
N ASP A 123 -7.25 6.87 1.04
CA ASP A 123 -6.53 5.69 0.60
C ASP A 123 -5.15 6.03 0.01
N ILE A 124 -5.05 7.10 -0.79
CA ILE A 124 -3.79 7.58 -1.36
C ILE A 124 -2.80 7.95 -0.25
N PHE A 125 -3.21 8.79 0.70
CA PHE A 125 -2.34 9.24 1.78
C PHE A 125 -1.93 8.08 2.68
N LYS A 126 -2.87 7.21 3.07
CA LYS A 126 -2.59 6.05 3.91
C LYS A 126 -1.63 5.08 3.24
N ALA A 127 -1.83 4.75 1.97
CA ALA A 127 -0.94 3.88 1.22
C ALA A 127 0.48 4.48 1.14
N THR A 128 0.57 5.77 0.86
CA THR A 128 1.85 6.50 0.74
C THR A 128 2.60 6.55 2.07
N LEU A 129 1.89 6.82 3.18
CA LEU A 129 2.46 6.79 4.53
C LEU A 129 2.90 5.38 4.94
N LYS A 130 2.05 4.37 4.72
CA LYS A 130 2.37 2.96 5.03
C LYS A 130 3.60 2.48 4.26
N ALA A 131 3.69 2.79 2.97
CA ALA A 131 4.85 2.48 2.14
C ALA A 131 6.15 3.14 2.64
N SER A 132 6.02 4.22 3.40
CA SER A 132 7.13 4.98 3.99
C SER A 132 7.39 4.61 5.45
N GLY A 133 6.79 3.51 5.94
CA GLY A 133 6.96 3.03 7.31
C GLY A 133 6.13 3.78 8.35
N TRP A 134 5.21 4.65 7.94
CA TRP A 134 4.39 5.46 8.83
C TRP A 134 2.98 4.91 8.99
N ARG A 135 2.49 4.90 10.24
CA ARG A 135 1.07 4.67 10.53
C ARG A 135 0.27 5.92 10.14
N GLY A 136 -0.54 5.81 9.10
CA GLY A 136 -1.43 6.87 8.64
C GLY A 136 -2.74 6.93 9.43
N GLY A 137 -3.22 8.14 9.72
CA GLY A 137 -4.52 8.42 10.34
C GLY A 137 -5.34 9.42 9.52
N VAL A 138 -6.62 9.57 9.85
CA VAL A 138 -7.55 10.46 9.14
C VAL A 138 -8.07 11.52 10.09
N TYR A 139 -7.94 12.79 9.70
CA TYR A 139 -8.66 13.90 10.30
C TYR A 139 -9.73 14.45 9.36
N ALA A 140 -10.92 14.69 9.91
CA ALA A 140 -11.98 15.45 9.25
C ALA A 140 -13.00 15.95 10.28
N ASN A 141 -13.86 16.88 9.89
CA ASN A 141 -15.00 17.27 10.73
C ASN A 141 -16.12 16.21 10.73
N ASN A 142 -17.03 16.33 11.70
CA ASN A 142 -18.16 15.41 11.88
C ASN A 142 -19.04 15.27 10.62
N ASP A 143 -19.21 16.35 9.86
CA ASP A 143 -20.01 16.35 8.63
C ASP A 143 -19.34 15.51 7.53
N TYR A 144 -18.02 15.64 7.38
CA TYR A 144 -17.22 14.82 6.47
C TYR A 144 -17.29 13.34 6.81
N PHE A 145 -17.08 12.99 8.09
CA PHE A 145 -17.23 11.61 8.54
C PHE A 145 -18.64 11.07 8.33
N LYS A 146 -19.67 11.90 8.48
CA LYS A 146 -21.07 11.47 8.34
C LYS A 146 -21.50 11.28 6.89
N ASN A 147 -21.05 12.16 5.99
CA ASN A 147 -21.64 12.30 4.66
C ASN A 147 -20.73 11.88 3.52
N TYR A 148 -19.41 11.89 3.71
CA TYR A 148 -18.43 11.74 2.62
C TYR A 148 -17.42 10.62 2.86
N ILE A 149 -17.17 10.24 4.11
CA ILE A 149 -16.18 9.22 4.48
C ILE A 149 -16.89 7.97 4.98
N SER A 150 -16.57 6.81 4.39
CA SER A 150 -17.04 5.51 4.85
C SER A 150 -16.17 5.01 6.02
N TYR A 151 -16.14 5.75 7.13
CA TYR A 151 -15.13 5.56 8.19
C TYR A 151 -15.16 4.21 8.91
N HIS A 152 -16.25 3.46 8.83
CA HIS A 152 -16.30 2.08 9.28
C HIS A 152 -15.31 1.17 8.53
N ASN A 153 -14.93 1.55 7.29
CA ASN A 153 -13.89 0.85 6.52
C ASN A 153 -12.46 1.16 7.05
N TYR A 154 -12.34 2.11 7.97
CA TYR A 154 -11.08 2.56 8.56
C TYR A 154 -11.07 2.34 10.08
N ALA A 155 -11.85 1.37 10.58
CA ALA A 155 -12.04 1.13 12.01
C ALA A 155 -10.74 0.76 12.77
N ASP A 156 -9.73 0.22 12.06
CA ASP A 156 -8.41 -0.10 12.62
C ASP A 156 -7.41 1.07 12.53
N ASP A 157 -7.79 2.15 11.85
CA ASP A 157 -6.94 3.32 11.64
C ASP A 157 -7.12 4.36 12.75
N PRO A 158 -6.10 5.18 13.01
CA PRO A 158 -6.24 6.36 13.87
C PRO A 158 -7.24 7.36 13.26
N LEU A 159 -8.42 7.47 13.86
CA LEU A 159 -9.44 8.44 13.46
C LEU A 159 -9.47 9.65 14.43
N TRP A 160 -9.45 10.85 13.85
CA TRP A 160 -9.47 12.13 14.55
C TRP A 160 -10.62 12.99 14.03
N VAL A 161 -11.66 13.19 14.85
CA VAL A 161 -12.86 13.94 14.44
C VAL A 161 -12.92 15.33 15.05
N ALA A 162 -13.28 16.33 14.24
CA ALA A 162 -13.63 17.66 14.72
C ALA A 162 -15.15 17.84 14.92
N GLN A 163 -15.53 18.22 16.14
CA GLN A 163 -16.89 18.66 16.46
C GLN A 163 -16.87 19.61 17.66
N TYR A 164 -17.12 20.90 17.42
CA TYR A 164 -16.98 21.95 18.44
C TYR A 164 -18.27 22.23 19.21
N TYR A 165 -19.42 21.83 18.66
CA TYR A 165 -20.73 22.04 19.27
C TYR A 165 -21.30 20.72 19.78
N GLY A 166 -21.73 20.71 21.05
CA GLY A 166 -22.21 19.52 21.74
C GLY A 166 -21.24 19.01 22.80
N SER A 167 -21.63 17.99 23.55
CA SER A 167 -20.81 17.40 24.62
C SER A 167 -20.23 16.02 24.27
N SER A 168 -20.38 15.59 23.02
CA SER A 168 -19.91 14.29 22.51
C SER A 168 -19.86 14.29 20.98
N ILE A 169 -19.11 13.35 20.40
CA ILE A 169 -19.13 13.03 18.97
C ILE A 169 -20.53 12.55 18.56
N ASP A 170 -21.13 13.16 17.54
CA ASP A 170 -22.44 12.80 16.97
C ASP A 170 -22.27 11.97 15.69
N LEU A 171 -21.71 10.77 15.85
CA LEU A 171 -21.57 9.72 14.84
C LEU A 171 -22.03 8.38 15.39
N SER A 172 -22.41 7.45 14.51
CA SER A 172 -22.50 6.04 14.89
C SER A 172 -21.10 5.55 15.29
N ASN A 173 -20.99 4.79 16.37
CA ASN A 173 -19.72 4.23 16.85
C ASN A 173 -18.64 5.27 17.21
N PRO A 174 -18.94 6.23 18.11
CA PRO A 174 -17.97 7.24 18.55
C PRO A 174 -16.71 6.64 19.21
N GLU A 175 -16.77 5.38 19.66
CA GLU A 175 -15.64 4.63 20.21
C GLU A 175 -14.55 4.28 19.19
N LEU A 176 -14.82 4.39 17.88
CA LEU A 176 -13.80 4.19 16.83
C LEU A 176 -12.80 5.34 16.76
N PHE A 177 -13.18 6.52 17.27
CA PHE A 177 -12.33 7.70 17.20
C PHE A 177 -11.31 7.67 18.32
N GLY A 178 -10.03 7.76 17.96
CA GLY A 178 -8.95 7.82 18.93
C GLY A 178 -8.73 9.23 19.47
N MET A 179 -9.22 10.26 18.77
CA MET A 179 -9.06 11.66 19.14
C MET A 179 -10.27 12.51 18.72
N TRP A 180 -10.67 13.44 19.58
CA TRP A 180 -11.76 14.40 19.34
C TRP A 180 -11.24 15.83 19.47
N GLN A 181 -11.24 16.60 18.37
CA GLN A 181 -11.05 18.05 18.42
C GLN A 181 -12.37 18.71 18.86
N LYS A 182 -12.38 19.19 20.10
CA LYS A 182 -13.59 19.71 20.76
C LYS A 182 -13.70 21.23 20.77
N SER A 183 -12.65 21.95 20.38
CA SER A 183 -12.64 23.41 20.30
C SER A 183 -11.54 23.88 19.35
N ASP A 184 -11.82 24.95 18.63
CA ASP A 184 -10.93 25.70 17.73
C ASP A 184 -10.42 27.02 18.35
N SER A 185 -10.70 27.22 19.64
CA SER A 185 -10.64 28.53 20.30
C SER A 185 -10.14 28.45 21.74
N GLY A 186 -9.38 27.40 22.05
CA GLY A 186 -8.73 27.21 23.34
C GLY A 186 -7.73 28.32 23.65
N ILE A 187 -7.62 28.65 24.94
CA ILE A 187 -6.60 29.57 25.47
C ILE A 187 -5.82 28.81 26.53
N ILE A 188 -4.53 28.59 26.28
CA ILE A 188 -3.66 27.82 27.18
C ILE A 188 -2.35 28.58 27.44
N ASP A 189 -1.82 28.45 28.65
CA ASP A 189 -0.55 29.08 29.02
C ASP A 189 0.58 28.59 28.11
N GLY A 190 1.38 29.54 27.62
CA GLY A 190 2.49 29.28 26.69
C GLY A 190 2.14 29.47 25.21
N ILE A 191 0.86 29.62 24.85
CA ILE A 191 0.43 29.97 23.48
C ILE A 191 -0.35 31.28 23.52
N SER A 192 0.11 32.29 22.77
CA SER A 192 -0.51 33.63 22.78
C SER A 192 -1.74 33.77 21.89
N HIS A 193 -2.00 32.77 21.04
CA HIS A 193 -3.11 32.72 20.09
C HIS A 193 -4.11 31.64 20.50
N ALA A 194 -5.31 31.70 19.93
CA ALA A 194 -6.24 30.58 20.00
C ALA A 194 -5.57 29.30 19.46
N VAL A 195 -5.87 28.18 20.10
CA VAL A 195 -5.33 26.87 19.73
C VAL A 195 -6.42 25.81 19.82
N ASP A 196 -6.31 24.83 18.94
CA ASP A 196 -7.26 23.74 18.83
C ASP A 196 -7.03 22.74 19.96
N ILE A 197 -8.12 22.32 20.61
CA ILE A 197 -8.10 21.51 21.83
C ILE A 197 -8.67 20.12 21.52
N ASN A 198 -7.88 19.09 21.83
CA ASN A 198 -8.20 17.72 21.53
C ASN A 198 -8.29 16.86 22.80
N GLU A 199 -9.34 16.06 22.92
CA GLU A 199 -9.38 14.93 23.84
C GLU A 199 -8.82 13.69 23.15
N LEU A 200 -7.71 13.19 23.68
CA LEU A 200 -7.06 11.99 23.18
C LEU A 200 -7.48 10.78 24.02
N TYR A 201 -8.13 9.83 23.36
CA TYR A 201 -8.62 8.60 23.98
C TYR A 201 -7.59 7.48 23.94
N ILE A 202 -6.81 7.42 22.86
CA ILE A 202 -5.77 6.40 22.64
C ILE A 202 -4.37 7.03 22.83
N PRO A 203 -3.60 6.64 23.86
CA PRO A 203 -2.21 7.06 24.00
C PRO A 203 -1.34 6.28 23.00
N TYR A 204 -1.24 6.76 21.77
CA TYR A 204 -0.56 6.03 20.70
C TYR A 204 0.91 5.70 21.04
N TRP A 205 1.57 6.54 21.85
CA TRP A 205 2.92 6.31 22.37
C TRP A 205 3.04 5.10 23.31
N GLU A 206 1.97 4.66 23.97
CA GLU A 206 1.95 3.46 24.83
C GLU A 206 1.65 2.19 24.02
N THR A 207 0.94 2.33 22.90
CA THR A 207 0.52 1.23 22.02
C THR A 207 1.56 0.84 20.98
N GLN A 208 2.78 1.39 21.06
CA GLN A 208 3.95 0.99 20.25
C GLN A 208 4.44 -0.46 20.53
N GLN A 209 3.63 -1.32 21.14
CA GLN A 209 3.90 -2.76 21.25
C GLN A 209 3.69 -3.44 19.89
N HIS A 210 4.78 -3.52 19.14
CA HIS A 210 5.07 -4.55 18.15
C HIS A 210 4.05 -4.73 16.99
N GLU A 211 3.91 -3.72 16.13
CA GLU A 211 4.34 -3.95 14.73
C GLU A 211 5.79 -3.46 14.61
N VAL A 212 6.67 -4.14 15.33
CA VAL A 212 8.06 -4.25 14.90
C VAL A 212 7.94 -5.18 13.71
N CYS A 213 7.76 -4.62 12.51
CA CYS A 213 8.59 -5.12 11.43
C CYS A 213 9.99 -5.16 12.03
N LEU A 214 10.62 -6.33 12.05
CA LEU A 214 12.06 -6.42 12.16
C LEU A 214 12.64 -5.71 10.93
N ALA A 215 12.54 -4.39 10.91
CA ALA A 215 13.29 -3.46 10.10
C ALA A 215 14.49 -3.04 10.95
N THR A 216 15.28 -4.02 11.36
CA THR A 216 16.72 -3.80 11.30
C THR A 216 17.03 -3.79 9.81
N GLU A 217 17.26 -2.59 9.30
CA GLU A 217 17.53 -2.23 7.90
C GLU A 217 16.26 -2.07 7.04
N THR A 218 16.28 -1.08 6.14
CA THR A 218 15.16 -0.56 5.32
C THR A 218 14.10 0.30 6.01
N ALA A 219 14.50 1.29 6.81
CA ALA A 219 13.91 2.61 6.57
C ALA A 219 14.34 3.04 5.16
N PHE A 220 13.45 3.69 4.39
CA PHE A 220 13.88 4.35 3.16
C PHE A 220 14.99 5.34 3.51
N ASP A 221 16.24 4.99 3.24
CA ASP A 221 17.29 5.98 3.05
C ASP A 221 16.89 6.78 1.80
N ILE A 222 16.13 7.84 2.03
CA ILE A 222 16.27 9.03 1.21
C ILE A 222 17.74 9.40 1.36
N ILE A 223 18.50 9.26 0.28
CA ILE A 223 19.85 9.78 0.23
C ILE A 223 19.73 11.29 0.45
N HIS A 224 19.98 11.72 1.68
CA HIS A 224 20.55 13.04 1.90
C HIS A 224 21.89 13.01 1.15
N PRO A 225 22.12 13.86 0.13
CA PRO A 225 23.49 14.14 -0.26
C PRO A 225 24.24 14.55 1.02
N PRO A 226 25.46 14.04 1.25
CA PRO A 226 26.13 14.17 2.53
C PRO A 226 26.13 15.62 3.02
N ASP A 227 25.78 15.75 4.29
CA ASP A 227 25.54 16.99 5.03
C ASP A 227 26.55 18.12 4.71
N ASN A 228 26.00 19.31 4.49
CA ASN A 228 26.61 20.62 4.76
C ASN A 228 27.95 20.97 4.09
N SER A 229 27.98 20.94 2.77
CA SER A 229 28.58 22.05 2.03
C SER A 229 27.74 22.35 0.79
N ALA A 230 27.47 23.62 0.52
CA ALA A 230 26.70 24.05 -0.64
C ALA A 230 27.42 23.64 -1.94
N THR A 231 27.11 22.46 -2.47
CA THR A 231 27.33 22.10 -3.86
C THR A 231 26.02 21.54 -4.38
N ALA A 232 25.41 22.22 -5.36
CA ALA A 232 24.43 21.59 -6.22
C ALA A 232 25.01 20.24 -6.71
N LEU A 233 24.20 19.19 -6.82
CA LEU A 233 24.61 17.96 -7.50
C LEU A 233 25.24 18.36 -8.85
N ASP A 234 26.51 18.00 -9.02
CA ASP A 234 27.32 18.44 -10.17
C ASP A 234 26.68 18.02 -11.50
N ILE A 235 26.16 16.79 -11.53
CA ILE A 235 25.25 16.28 -12.55
C ILE A 235 24.00 15.75 -11.83
N GLY A 236 22.82 16.14 -12.29
CA GLY A 236 21.55 15.63 -11.79
C GLY A 236 20.86 14.73 -12.81
N VAL A 237 19.73 14.15 -12.43
CA VAL A 237 18.88 13.34 -13.30
C VAL A 237 17.40 13.68 -13.10
N GLU A 238 16.66 13.69 -14.21
CA GLU A 238 15.21 13.85 -14.29
C GLU A 238 14.60 12.66 -15.00
N TYR A 239 13.43 12.21 -14.54
CA TYR A 239 12.71 11.10 -15.17
C TYR A 239 11.20 11.18 -14.98
N GLU A 240 10.51 10.58 -15.94
CA GLU A 240 9.05 10.48 -15.99
C GLU A 240 8.69 9.04 -16.38
N VAL A 241 7.61 8.52 -15.81
CA VAL A 241 7.04 7.23 -16.18
C VAL A 241 5.61 7.43 -16.68
N TYR A 242 5.15 6.57 -17.59
CA TYR A 242 3.78 6.59 -18.10
C TYR A 242 2.97 5.48 -17.46
N ILE A 243 1.83 5.86 -16.88
CA ILE A 243 0.89 4.94 -16.23
C ILE A 243 -0.46 4.95 -17.00
N PRO A 244 -0.99 3.80 -17.41
CA PRO A 244 -2.26 3.71 -18.13
C PRO A 244 -3.41 4.33 -17.34
N GLY A 245 -4.12 5.24 -17.99
CA GLY A 245 -5.23 5.99 -17.38
C GLY A 245 -4.82 7.23 -16.59
N TYR A 246 -3.53 7.39 -16.24
CA TYR A 246 -3.00 8.60 -15.59
C TYR A 246 -2.11 9.44 -16.51
N GLY A 247 -1.51 8.81 -17.53
CA GLY A 247 -0.60 9.51 -18.44
C GLY A 247 0.82 9.57 -17.90
N TRP A 248 1.58 10.56 -18.35
CA TRP A 248 2.93 10.82 -17.85
C TRP A 248 2.87 11.39 -16.43
N THR A 249 3.66 10.83 -15.52
CA THR A 249 3.85 11.39 -14.18
C THR A 249 4.55 12.74 -14.24
N PRO A 250 4.41 13.59 -13.20
CA PRO A 250 5.30 14.74 -13.02
C PRO A 250 6.78 14.33 -13.03
N THR A 251 7.64 15.22 -13.51
CA THR A 251 9.09 14.99 -13.57
C THR A 251 9.66 14.76 -12.17
N SER A 252 10.15 13.55 -11.91
CA SER A 252 10.87 13.16 -10.70
C SER A 252 12.37 13.39 -10.86
N ARG A 253 13.12 13.48 -9.76
CA ARG A 253 14.54 13.87 -9.77
C ARG A 253 15.36 13.08 -8.76
N ASN A 254 16.64 12.85 -9.04
CA ASN A 254 17.68 12.55 -8.04
C ASN A 254 17.24 11.64 -6.86
N GLY A 255 16.76 10.42 -7.17
CA GLY A 255 16.39 9.41 -6.19
C GLY A 255 14.94 9.44 -5.71
N PHE A 256 14.14 10.45 -6.09
CA PHE A 256 12.70 10.51 -5.78
C PHE A 256 11.91 9.46 -6.55
N LEU A 257 11.02 8.73 -5.88
CA LEU A 257 10.23 7.71 -6.53
C LEU A 257 9.25 8.31 -7.57
N SER A 258 9.19 7.70 -8.76
CA SER A 258 8.25 8.02 -9.83
C SER A 258 7.39 6.79 -10.15
N GLY A 259 6.07 6.86 -9.94
CA GLY A 259 5.16 5.72 -10.13
C GLY A 259 3.94 5.75 -9.21
N SER A 260 3.22 4.63 -9.12
CA SER A 260 2.03 4.47 -8.27
C SER A 260 2.00 3.10 -7.59
N ILE A 261 2.84 2.93 -6.56
CA ILE A 261 2.90 1.71 -5.72
C ILE A 261 1.54 1.44 -5.08
N GLY A 262 1.07 0.20 -5.13
CA GLY A 262 -0.13 -0.24 -4.39
C GLY A 262 -1.46 0.12 -5.05
N PHE A 263 -1.44 0.87 -6.16
CA PHE A 263 -2.62 1.18 -6.98
C PHE A 263 -2.89 0.12 -8.07
N SER A 264 -2.10 -0.95 -8.08
CA SER A 264 -2.16 -2.01 -9.07
C SER A 264 -2.04 -1.56 -10.52
N LYS A 265 -1.21 -0.53 -10.78
CA LYS A 265 -0.98 0.02 -12.13
C LYS A 265 0.43 -0.27 -12.62
N GLN A 266 0.53 -0.56 -13.92
CA GLN A 266 1.80 -0.86 -14.59
C GLN A 266 2.45 0.41 -15.15
N LEU A 267 3.79 0.43 -15.18
CA LEU A 267 4.52 1.35 -16.04
C LEU A 267 4.53 0.82 -17.48
N GLU A 268 4.29 1.68 -18.47
CA GLU A 268 4.36 1.30 -19.90
C GLU A 268 5.44 2.05 -20.68
N LEU A 269 5.81 3.25 -20.23
CA LEU A 269 6.88 4.06 -20.82
C LEU A 269 7.72 4.71 -19.74
N VAL A 270 8.98 5.00 -20.07
CA VAL A 270 9.91 5.78 -19.24
C VAL A 270 10.73 6.73 -20.10
N ARG A 271 11.03 7.92 -19.55
CA ARG A 271 12.01 8.87 -20.08
C ARG A 271 12.97 9.25 -18.97
N ILE A 272 14.27 9.27 -19.26
CA ILE A 272 15.31 9.61 -18.29
C ILE A 272 16.32 10.53 -18.98
N ARG A 273 16.67 11.65 -18.36
CA ARG A 273 17.67 12.59 -18.88
C ARG A 273 18.55 13.14 -17.78
N LEU A 274 19.82 13.39 -18.12
CA LEU A 274 20.72 14.11 -17.23
C LEU A 274 20.43 15.61 -17.25
N THR A 275 20.76 16.27 -16.16
CA THR A 275 20.72 17.73 -15.99
C THR A 275 22.10 18.22 -15.54
N ASN A 276 22.41 19.48 -15.81
CA ASN A 276 23.72 20.10 -15.53
C ASN A 276 24.90 19.48 -16.33
N VAL A 277 24.65 19.05 -17.58
CA VAL A 277 25.66 18.40 -18.44
C VAL A 277 26.30 19.32 -19.49
N ASP A 278 26.07 20.64 -19.43
CA ASP A 278 26.60 21.58 -20.42
C ASP A 278 28.14 21.52 -20.50
N GLY A 279 28.66 21.22 -21.70
CA GLY A 279 30.09 21.12 -21.96
C GLY A 279 30.74 19.80 -21.50
N ARG A 280 29.93 18.81 -21.09
CA ARG A 280 30.37 17.47 -20.68
C ARG A 280 30.00 16.43 -21.75
N ASP A 281 30.84 15.43 -21.92
CA ASP A 281 30.59 14.24 -22.75
C ASP A 281 30.13 13.10 -21.84
N ILE A 282 28.88 13.20 -21.37
CA ILE A 282 28.22 12.20 -20.53
C ILE A 282 26.75 12.08 -20.90
N HIS A 283 26.30 10.85 -21.09
CA HIS A 283 24.98 10.48 -21.58
C HIS A 283 24.38 9.41 -20.69
N ILE A 284 23.05 9.40 -20.55
CA ILE A 284 22.32 8.33 -19.85
C ILE A 284 21.62 7.43 -20.85
N HIS A 285 21.98 6.15 -20.84
CA HIS A 285 21.39 5.11 -21.67
C HIS A 285 20.55 4.19 -20.81
N TYR A 286 19.36 3.84 -21.27
CA TYR A 286 18.46 2.92 -20.57
C TYR A 286 17.74 1.98 -21.53
N ASN A 287 17.46 0.78 -21.04
CA ASN A 287 16.83 -0.32 -21.74
C ASN A 287 15.75 -0.92 -20.83
N VAL A 288 14.63 -1.36 -21.40
CA VAL A 288 13.49 -1.92 -20.65
C VAL A 288 13.17 -3.32 -21.12
N HIS A 289 12.75 -4.17 -20.18
CA HIS A 289 12.16 -5.48 -20.45
C HIS A 289 10.65 -5.34 -20.49
N ILE A 290 10.03 -5.65 -21.63
CA ILE A 290 8.59 -5.47 -21.87
C ILE A 290 7.90 -6.82 -21.94
N GLN A 291 6.69 -6.91 -21.39
CA GLN A 291 5.80 -8.04 -21.55
C GLN A 291 5.74 -8.53 -23.01
N ASP A 292 5.89 -9.85 -23.19
CA ASP A 292 5.84 -10.59 -24.46
C ASP A 292 6.92 -10.21 -25.50
N ALA A 293 7.76 -9.21 -25.22
CA ALA A 293 8.79 -8.70 -26.14
C ALA A 293 10.22 -8.87 -25.62
N GLY A 294 10.40 -8.91 -24.30
CA GLY A 294 11.70 -8.99 -23.66
C GLY A 294 12.43 -7.65 -23.67
N TRP A 295 13.77 -7.69 -23.63
CA TRP A 295 14.64 -6.51 -23.68
C TRP A 295 14.59 -5.83 -25.05
N THR A 296 14.24 -4.54 -25.10
CA THR A 296 13.98 -3.83 -26.37
C THR A 296 15.17 -3.07 -26.96
N GLY A 297 16.28 -3.00 -26.24
CA GLY A 297 17.47 -2.25 -26.63
C GLY A 297 17.54 -0.85 -26.00
N PHE A 298 18.74 -0.28 -25.99
CA PHE A 298 19.01 1.00 -25.34
C PHE A 298 18.47 2.19 -26.12
N VAL A 299 17.82 3.10 -25.41
CA VAL A 299 17.60 4.50 -25.82
C VAL A 299 18.41 5.42 -24.91
N ALA A 300 18.45 6.73 -25.20
CA ALA A 300 19.25 7.68 -24.45
C ALA A 300 18.58 9.05 -24.29
N ASP A 301 19.00 9.78 -23.26
CA ASP A 301 18.81 11.23 -23.08
C ASP A 301 17.37 11.74 -23.36
N GLY A 302 16.40 11.14 -22.68
CA GLY A 302 15.00 11.56 -22.70
C GLY A 302 14.15 10.92 -23.80
N ALA A 303 14.72 10.06 -24.65
CA ALA A 303 13.96 9.27 -25.61
C ALA A 303 13.01 8.28 -24.90
N GLU A 304 11.83 8.01 -25.46
CA GLU A 304 10.90 7.07 -24.85
C GLU A 304 11.40 5.62 -24.93
N ALA A 305 11.39 4.92 -23.80
CA ALA A 305 11.54 3.46 -23.74
C ALA A 305 10.23 2.84 -23.24
N GLY A 306 9.77 1.77 -23.88
CA GLY A 306 8.52 1.08 -23.53
C GLY A 306 7.58 0.89 -24.71
N THR A 307 6.37 0.42 -24.47
CA THR A 307 5.34 0.21 -25.49
C THR A 307 3.96 0.43 -24.89
N PRO A 308 3.14 1.38 -25.41
CA PRO A 308 1.79 1.58 -24.90
C PRO A 308 0.96 0.30 -24.95
N GLY A 309 0.20 0.04 -23.90
CA GLY A 309 -0.57 -1.17 -23.68
C GLY A 309 0.22 -2.38 -23.18
N LYS A 310 1.53 -2.26 -22.92
CA LYS A 310 2.38 -3.36 -22.42
C LYS A 310 3.15 -2.93 -21.18
N ARG A 311 3.10 -3.76 -20.13
CA ARG A 311 3.87 -3.51 -18.90
C ARG A 311 5.37 -3.61 -19.15
N ILE A 312 6.11 -2.72 -18.51
CA ILE A 312 7.54 -2.87 -18.25
C ILE A 312 7.68 -3.81 -17.04
N GLU A 313 8.57 -4.78 -17.12
CA GLU A 313 8.85 -5.80 -16.09
C GLU A 313 10.25 -5.64 -15.47
N GLY A 314 11.15 -4.97 -16.19
CA GLY A 314 12.51 -4.68 -15.74
C GLY A 314 13.15 -3.52 -16.49
N ILE A 315 14.23 -2.98 -15.93
CA ILE A 315 14.96 -1.84 -16.45
C ILE A 315 16.47 -2.00 -16.24
N GLN A 316 17.26 -1.44 -17.14
CA GLN A 316 18.73 -1.40 -17.10
C GLN A 316 19.16 0.03 -17.44
N ILE A 317 20.05 0.62 -16.65
CA ILE A 317 20.50 2.02 -16.83
C ILE A 317 22.01 2.08 -16.71
N GLN A 318 22.67 2.80 -17.63
CA GLN A 318 24.12 3.00 -17.65
C GLN A 318 24.50 4.39 -18.14
N LEU A 319 25.69 4.86 -17.75
CA LEU A 319 26.29 6.10 -18.24
C LEU A 319 27.29 5.82 -19.37
N THR A 320 27.35 6.69 -20.37
CA THR A 320 28.29 6.61 -21.49
C THR A 320 28.91 7.98 -21.79
N GLY A 321 29.99 8.03 -22.58
CA GLY A 321 30.74 9.26 -22.88
C GLY A 321 32.10 9.33 -22.18
N ALA A 322 32.94 10.30 -22.55
CA ALA A 322 34.28 10.47 -22.00
C ALA A 322 34.31 10.83 -20.50
N ASP A 323 33.27 11.51 -20.00
CA ASP A 323 33.17 11.93 -18.59
C ASP A 323 32.41 10.90 -17.72
N ALA A 324 31.78 9.88 -18.33
CA ALA A 324 31.07 8.82 -17.59
C ALA A 324 31.91 8.06 -16.55
N PRO A 325 33.23 7.80 -16.75
CA PRO A 325 34.06 7.14 -15.74
C PRO A 325 34.15 7.87 -14.39
N ASP A 326 33.84 9.17 -14.35
CA ASP A 326 33.87 9.98 -13.13
C ASP A 326 32.56 9.91 -12.32
N TYR A 327 31.54 9.20 -12.82
CA TYR A 327 30.23 9.06 -12.18
C TYR A 327 29.73 7.61 -12.17
N SER A 328 28.73 7.37 -11.33
CA SER A 328 27.91 6.16 -11.32
C SER A 328 26.43 6.55 -11.37
N VAL A 329 25.64 5.73 -12.06
CA VAL A 329 24.18 5.77 -11.98
C VAL A 329 23.71 4.69 -11.03
N GLU A 330 22.87 5.08 -10.07
CA GLU A 330 22.23 4.22 -9.09
C GLU A 330 20.72 4.27 -9.34
N PHE A 331 20.06 3.12 -9.40
CA PHE A 331 18.61 3.07 -9.67
C PHE A 331 17.94 1.85 -9.06
N ARG A 332 16.64 1.94 -8.81
CA ARG A 332 15.84 0.81 -8.33
C ARG A 332 14.40 0.92 -8.78
N SER A 333 13.73 -0.22 -8.87
CA SER A 333 12.34 -0.33 -9.26
C SER A 333 11.48 -0.94 -8.16
N HIS A 334 10.18 -0.66 -8.19
CA HIS A 334 9.18 -1.38 -7.40
C HIS A 334 8.44 -2.36 -8.32
N SER A 335 8.57 -3.65 -8.07
CA SER A 335 7.86 -4.68 -8.84
C SER A 335 6.65 -5.19 -8.09
N GLN A 336 5.54 -5.36 -8.80
CA GLN A 336 4.31 -5.93 -8.27
C GLN A 336 4.61 -7.18 -7.43
N ASN A 337 4.05 -7.25 -6.23
CA ASN A 337 4.12 -8.40 -5.32
C ASN A 337 5.53 -8.83 -4.86
N VAL A 338 6.61 -8.25 -5.38
CA VAL A 338 7.97 -8.40 -4.86
C VAL A 338 8.33 -7.25 -3.93
N GLY A 339 7.82 -6.06 -4.23
CA GLY A 339 8.16 -4.84 -3.52
C GLY A 339 9.27 -4.05 -4.19
N THR A 340 9.85 -3.13 -3.43
CA THR A 340 10.97 -2.30 -3.88
C THR A 340 12.24 -3.15 -3.92
N MET A 341 12.87 -3.18 -5.09
CA MET A 341 14.16 -3.85 -5.29
C MET A 341 15.29 -3.02 -4.69
N ASP A 342 16.41 -3.68 -4.42
CA ASP A 342 17.67 -3.01 -4.08
C ASP A 342 18.19 -2.13 -5.22
N TRP A 343 19.13 -1.27 -4.87
CA TRP A 343 19.81 -0.42 -5.82
C TRP A 343 20.69 -1.24 -6.77
N ALA A 344 20.46 -1.04 -8.05
CA ALA A 344 21.30 -1.49 -9.15
C ALA A 344 22.17 -0.32 -9.62
N LYS A 345 23.37 -0.63 -10.12
CA LYS A 345 24.29 0.39 -10.63
C LYS A 345 24.90 0.07 -11.98
N ASP A 346 25.25 1.11 -12.72
CA ASP A 346 26.16 1.05 -13.88
C ASP A 346 25.93 -0.13 -14.84
N GLY A 347 24.71 -0.28 -15.34
CA GLY A 347 24.34 -1.33 -16.30
C GLY A 347 23.90 -2.65 -15.67
N GLU A 348 23.81 -2.75 -14.35
CA GLU A 348 23.07 -3.81 -13.67
C GLU A 348 21.58 -3.76 -14.04
N LEU A 349 20.79 -4.72 -13.56
CA LEU A 349 19.37 -4.82 -13.88
C LEU A 349 18.56 -4.46 -12.63
N SER A 350 17.34 -3.95 -12.83
CA SER A 350 16.35 -3.81 -11.75
C SER A 350 14.97 -4.27 -12.21
N GLY A 351 14.27 -5.02 -11.35
CA GLY A 351 12.96 -5.60 -11.65
C GLY A 351 12.98 -7.12 -11.77
N THR A 352 12.13 -7.66 -12.64
CA THR A 352 12.01 -9.11 -12.83
C THR A 352 12.02 -9.51 -14.30
N GLU A 353 12.54 -10.71 -14.56
CA GLU A 353 12.43 -11.38 -15.86
C GLU A 353 11.85 -12.77 -15.64
N GLY A 354 10.80 -13.13 -16.40
CA GLY A 354 10.16 -14.46 -16.33
C GLY A 354 9.02 -14.61 -15.32
N ALA A 355 8.82 -13.66 -14.39
CA ALA A 355 7.72 -13.70 -13.41
C ALA A 355 6.42 -13.00 -13.86
N CYS A 356 6.43 -12.33 -15.01
CA CYS A 356 5.31 -11.53 -15.51
C CYS A 356 4.83 -10.41 -14.56
N LEU A 357 5.71 -9.91 -13.69
CA LEU A 357 5.40 -8.86 -12.71
C LEU A 357 5.68 -7.49 -13.32
N ARG A 358 4.68 -6.59 -13.26
CA ARG A 358 4.83 -5.20 -13.71
C ARG A 358 5.73 -4.42 -12.76
N LEU A 359 6.50 -3.47 -13.31
CA LEU A 359 7.00 -2.35 -12.54
C LEU A 359 5.85 -1.40 -12.22
N GLU A 360 5.81 -0.88 -11.00
CA GLU A 360 4.86 0.12 -10.53
C GLU A 360 5.52 1.47 -10.24
N ALA A 361 6.84 1.49 -9.99
CA ALA A 361 7.61 2.69 -9.73
C ALA A 361 9.12 2.55 -10.01
N LEU A 362 9.82 3.69 -10.15
CA LEU A 362 11.25 3.80 -10.44
C LEU A 362 11.89 4.96 -9.65
N ALA A 363 13.13 4.78 -9.20
CA ALA A 363 13.99 5.84 -8.66
C ALA A 363 15.38 5.79 -9.33
N VAL A 364 15.97 6.95 -9.63
CA VAL A 364 17.27 7.07 -10.32
C VAL A 364 18.08 8.22 -9.73
N LEU A 365 19.37 8.01 -9.45
CA LEU A 365 20.31 8.99 -8.92
C LEU A 365 21.65 8.91 -9.65
N ILE A 366 22.37 10.04 -9.72
CA ILE A 366 23.76 10.12 -10.19
C ILE A 366 24.66 10.48 -9.03
N VAL A 367 25.77 9.76 -8.88
CA VAL A 367 26.78 10.02 -7.86
C VAL A 367 28.18 10.06 -8.45
N PRO A 368 29.14 10.77 -7.83
CA PRO A 368 30.55 10.67 -8.21
C PRO A 368 31.08 9.23 -8.07
N LYS A 369 32.01 8.83 -8.94
CA LYS A 369 32.56 7.48 -8.91
C LYS A 369 33.23 7.17 -7.58
N GLY A 370 32.96 5.99 -7.04
CA GLY A 370 33.58 5.51 -5.80
C GLY A 370 32.97 6.10 -4.52
N VAL A 371 31.87 6.86 -4.61
CA VAL A 371 31.03 7.17 -3.46
C VAL A 371 30.19 5.94 -3.15
N ASP A 372 30.43 5.35 -1.98
CA ASP A 372 29.58 4.31 -1.41
C ASP A 372 28.45 4.98 -0.63
N LEU A 373 27.21 4.65 -0.99
CA LEU A 373 26.01 5.19 -0.38
C LEU A 373 25.51 4.33 0.80
N GLY A 374 26.11 3.15 1.04
CA GLY A 374 25.70 2.24 2.11
C GLY A 374 24.33 1.59 1.89
N LEU A 375 23.99 1.31 0.62
CA LEU A 375 22.65 0.87 0.20
C LEU A 375 22.61 -0.65 -0.05
N ASP A 376 22.64 -1.46 1.02
CA ASP A 376 22.64 -2.93 0.92
C ASP A 376 21.37 -3.56 1.49
N GLY A 377 20.83 -4.62 0.85
CA GLY A 377 19.96 -5.60 1.50
C GLY A 377 18.78 -6.24 0.75
N ILE A 378 18.95 -6.80 -0.48
CA ILE A 378 18.14 -7.77 -1.27
C ILE A 378 18.73 -7.81 -2.72
N GLU A 379 18.43 -8.82 -3.55
CA GLU A 379 18.89 -8.80 -4.97
C GLU A 379 18.16 -7.71 -5.78
N SER A 380 18.93 -6.80 -6.42
CA SER A 380 18.41 -5.69 -7.23
C SER A 380 17.64 -6.13 -8.48
N PHE A 381 17.89 -7.36 -8.95
CA PHE A 381 17.18 -8.00 -10.05
C PHE A 381 16.90 -9.46 -9.74
N LYS A 382 15.66 -9.89 -9.95
CA LYS A 382 15.29 -11.30 -9.82
C LYS A 382 14.99 -11.89 -11.18
N LYS A 383 15.90 -12.74 -11.64
CA LYS A 383 15.63 -13.61 -12.77
C LYS A 383 14.87 -14.83 -12.27
N PHE A 384 13.61 -14.95 -12.68
CA PHE A 384 12.82 -16.14 -12.41
C PHE A 384 13.15 -17.15 -13.49
N GLU A 385 14.14 -17.99 -13.20
CA GLU A 385 14.26 -19.27 -13.88
C GLU A 385 13.07 -20.14 -13.43
N LEU A 386 12.57 -20.99 -14.32
CA LEU A 386 11.58 -22.03 -14.00
C LEU A 386 12.22 -22.99 -12.98
N MET A 387 12.23 -22.59 -11.70
CA MET A 387 12.92 -23.27 -10.61
C MET A 387 11.91 -24.02 -9.77
N LYS A 388 11.94 -25.34 -9.96
CA LYS A 388 11.39 -26.35 -9.05
C LYS A 388 11.97 -26.14 -7.65
N THR A 389 11.13 -25.80 -6.68
CA THR A 389 10.97 -26.44 -5.35
C THR A 389 10.37 -25.44 -4.35
N VAL A 390 9.28 -25.85 -3.72
CA VAL A 390 8.55 -25.12 -2.66
C VAL A 390 9.05 -25.64 -1.30
N GLU A 391 9.41 -24.76 -0.37
CA GLU A 391 9.68 -25.14 1.03
C GLU A 391 8.40 -25.60 1.74
N GLU A 392 8.54 -26.63 2.57
CA GLU A 392 7.49 -27.51 3.08
C GLU A 392 6.49 -26.81 4.02
N LEU A 393 5.23 -26.77 3.61
CA LEU A 393 4.06 -26.62 4.49
C LEU A 393 3.87 -27.89 5.34
N PRO A 394 3.20 -27.80 6.51
CA PRO A 394 3.04 -28.93 7.44
C PRO A 394 2.56 -30.19 6.71
N VAL A 395 3.15 -31.35 7.08
CA VAL A 395 2.94 -32.64 6.43
C VAL A 395 1.45 -32.98 6.35
N THR A 396 0.86 -32.69 5.20
CA THR A 396 -0.44 -33.22 4.79
C THR A 396 -0.25 -34.70 4.43
N PRO A 397 -1.29 -35.54 4.58
CA PRO A 397 -1.21 -36.91 4.06
C PRO A 397 -0.87 -36.87 2.56
N GLU A 398 0.02 -37.77 2.12
CA GLU A 398 0.38 -37.84 0.71
C GLU A 398 -0.84 -38.24 -0.15
N PRO A 399 -1.11 -37.58 -1.29
CA PRO A 399 -2.18 -37.97 -2.20
C PRO A 399 -2.01 -39.40 -2.73
N ASP A 400 -3.07 -40.20 -2.64
CA ASP A 400 -3.11 -41.54 -3.24
C ASP A 400 -3.50 -41.43 -4.73
N PRO A 401 -2.58 -41.75 -5.67
CA PRO A 401 -2.83 -41.63 -7.11
C PRO A 401 -3.94 -42.55 -7.62
N ASP A 402 -4.29 -43.61 -6.88
CA ASP A 402 -5.37 -44.54 -7.21
C ASP A 402 -6.71 -44.15 -6.55
N SER A 403 -6.74 -43.05 -5.78
CA SER A 403 -7.95 -42.53 -5.15
C SER A 403 -8.84 -41.74 -6.13
N ILE A 404 -10.11 -41.54 -5.76
CA ILE A 404 -11.02 -40.68 -6.53
C ILE A 404 -10.58 -39.21 -6.57
N PHE A 405 -9.72 -38.79 -5.64
CA PHE A 405 -9.17 -37.43 -5.53
C PHE A 405 -7.94 -37.23 -6.42
N GLY A 406 -7.39 -38.31 -6.97
CA GLY A 406 -6.23 -38.30 -7.87
C GLY A 406 -4.90 -38.07 -7.15
N LYS A 407 -3.85 -37.87 -7.93
CA LYS A 407 -2.46 -37.85 -7.44
C LYS A 407 -2.01 -36.54 -6.81
N HIS A 408 -2.82 -35.49 -6.87
CA HIS A 408 -2.41 -34.15 -6.45
C HIS A 408 -3.14 -33.63 -5.22
N PHE A 409 -4.33 -34.12 -4.94
CA PHE A 409 -5.17 -33.62 -3.86
C PHE A 409 -5.59 -34.76 -2.94
N VAL A 410 -5.70 -34.47 -1.65
CA VAL A 410 -6.30 -35.38 -0.67
C VAL A 410 -7.74 -34.97 -0.36
N LYS A 411 -8.51 -35.89 0.23
CA LYS A 411 -9.92 -35.64 0.58
C LYS A 411 -10.03 -34.40 1.48
N GLU A 412 -9.11 -34.25 2.42
CA GLU A 412 -9.13 -33.24 3.48
C GLU A 412 -9.00 -31.80 2.95
N GLU A 413 -8.39 -31.60 1.77
CA GLU A 413 -8.26 -30.28 1.14
C GLU A 413 -9.60 -29.71 0.66
N PHE A 414 -10.65 -30.53 0.59
CA PHE A 414 -12.00 -30.12 0.16
C PHE A 414 -13.01 -30.00 1.29
N MET A 415 -12.57 -30.24 2.53
CA MET A 415 -13.41 -30.20 3.72
C MET A 415 -13.80 -28.77 4.08
N ASP A 416 -15.00 -28.64 4.65
CA ASP A 416 -15.43 -27.43 5.33
C ASP A 416 -14.73 -27.28 6.69
N ASP A 417 -14.54 -26.04 7.14
CA ASP A 417 -13.77 -25.72 8.34
C ASP A 417 -14.40 -26.24 9.63
N CYS A 418 -15.72 -26.56 9.64
CA CYS A 418 -16.38 -27.25 10.74
C CYS A 418 -15.81 -28.64 11.07
N GLY A 419 -15.01 -29.24 10.19
CA GLY A 419 -14.34 -30.53 10.41
C GLY A 419 -13.03 -30.47 11.22
N PHE A 420 -12.47 -29.27 11.47
CA PHE A 420 -11.21 -29.12 12.20
C PHE A 420 -11.43 -28.94 13.71
N PRO A 421 -10.85 -29.80 14.57
CA PRO A 421 -10.97 -29.63 16.02
C PRO A 421 -10.26 -28.34 16.47
N GLY A 422 -11.04 -27.32 16.83
CA GLY A 422 -10.54 -26.07 17.41
C GLY A 422 -10.90 -24.80 16.63
N HIS A 423 -11.48 -24.90 15.43
CA HIS A 423 -12.03 -23.74 14.72
C HIS A 423 -13.48 -23.49 15.18
N ASN A 424 -13.69 -22.33 15.80
CA ASN A 424 -14.96 -21.59 15.89
C ASN A 424 -16.10 -22.23 16.71
N GLY A 425 -16.02 -22.19 18.05
CA GLY A 425 -17.13 -21.78 18.94
C GLY A 425 -18.53 -22.41 18.87
N TYR A 426 -18.80 -23.44 18.08
CA TYR A 426 -20.08 -24.16 18.05
C TYR A 426 -19.97 -25.53 18.75
N SER A 427 -21.04 -25.90 19.46
CA SER A 427 -21.06 -27.07 20.33
C SER A 427 -20.86 -28.38 19.55
N ILE A 428 -20.36 -29.39 20.26
CA ILE A 428 -20.13 -30.82 19.91
C ILE A 428 -21.42 -31.57 19.47
N ALA A 429 -22.35 -30.92 18.80
CA ALA A 429 -23.66 -31.44 18.43
C ALA A 429 -23.93 -31.47 16.91
N ASP A 430 -22.99 -31.02 16.08
CA ASP A 430 -23.10 -31.18 14.62
C ASP A 430 -22.13 -32.29 14.17
N PRO A 431 -22.62 -33.46 13.71
CA PRO A 431 -21.78 -34.61 13.33
C PRO A 431 -21.11 -34.43 11.95
N CYS A 432 -20.82 -33.20 11.54
CA CYS A 432 -20.18 -32.91 10.26
C CYS A 432 -18.70 -33.35 10.32
N ASP A 433 -18.30 -34.29 9.47
CA ASP A 433 -16.91 -34.74 9.28
C ASP A 433 -16.17 -33.84 8.27
N GLY A 434 -16.55 -32.57 8.18
CA GLY A 434 -16.13 -31.62 7.14
C GLY A 434 -16.80 -31.83 5.77
N PHE A 435 -17.66 -32.84 5.60
CA PHE A 435 -18.50 -33.04 4.42
C PHE A 435 -19.99 -32.99 4.79
N PRO A 436 -20.59 -31.79 4.83
CA PRO A 436 -21.90 -31.60 5.40
C PRO A 436 -23.01 -32.23 4.57
N VAL A 437 -24.16 -32.48 5.17
CA VAL A 437 -25.36 -32.84 4.41
C VAL A 437 -25.89 -31.58 3.71
N THR A 438 -26.10 -31.67 2.39
CA THR A 438 -26.76 -30.63 1.58
C THR A 438 -28.06 -30.17 2.23
N GLN A 439 -28.52 -28.97 1.86
CA GLN A 439 -29.83 -28.45 2.25
C GLN A 439 -31.02 -29.36 1.87
N TYR A 440 -30.79 -30.38 1.03
CA TYR A 440 -31.78 -31.34 0.57
C TYR A 440 -31.68 -32.73 1.24
N GLY A 441 -30.86 -32.88 2.28
CA GLY A 441 -30.78 -34.13 3.05
C GLY A 441 -29.92 -35.24 2.42
N LYS A 442 -29.07 -34.90 1.44
CA LYS A 442 -28.04 -35.80 0.87
C LYS A 442 -26.65 -35.38 1.37
N GLU A 443 -25.73 -36.31 1.60
CA GLU A 443 -24.31 -35.98 1.84
C GLU A 443 -23.80 -35.06 0.73
N ALA A 444 -23.37 -33.84 1.08
CA ALA A 444 -22.72 -32.90 0.16
C ALA A 444 -21.27 -33.37 0.00
N ASN A 445 -21.10 -34.41 -0.80
CA ASN A 445 -19.80 -34.70 -1.35
C ASN A 445 -19.49 -33.67 -2.44
N LEU A 446 -18.24 -33.21 -2.50
CA LEU A 446 -17.79 -32.42 -3.64
C LEU A 446 -18.13 -33.18 -4.94
N ASN A 447 -18.69 -32.45 -5.92
CA ASN A 447 -19.07 -33.03 -7.19
C ASN A 447 -17.89 -33.80 -7.80
N PRO A 448 -18.02 -35.12 -8.06
CA PRO A 448 -16.91 -35.94 -8.52
C PRO A 448 -16.25 -35.49 -9.81
N ARG A 449 -16.91 -34.61 -10.58
CA ARG A 449 -16.35 -33.99 -11.78
C ARG A 449 -15.22 -33.00 -11.48
N PHE A 450 -15.15 -32.42 -10.27
CA PHE A 450 -14.05 -31.53 -9.91
C PHE A 450 -12.71 -32.27 -9.84
N TYR A 451 -12.66 -33.51 -9.37
CA TYR A 451 -11.40 -34.22 -9.18
C TYR A 451 -10.55 -34.35 -10.45
N PRO A 452 -11.05 -34.87 -11.59
CA PRO A 452 -10.24 -34.93 -12.80
C PRO A 452 -9.93 -33.54 -13.37
N ILE A 453 -10.82 -32.56 -13.21
CA ILE A 453 -10.61 -31.18 -13.68
C ILE A 453 -9.46 -30.52 -12.90
N LEU A 454 -9.50 -30.58 -11.56
CA LEU A 454 -8.51 -29.96 -10.70
C LEU A 454 -7.15 -30.65 -10.83
N ASN A 455 -7.11 -31.99 -10.95
CA ASN A 455 -5.86 -32.71 -11.21
C ASN A 455 -5.25 -32.27 -12.55
N ALA A 456 -6.04 -32.26 -13.63
CA ALA A 456 -5.56 -31.85 -14.94
C ALA A 456 -5.19 -30.35 -14.96
N PHE A 457 -5.90 -29.50 -14.23
CA PHE A 457 -5.59 -28.09 -14.08
C PHE A 457 -4.27 -27.89 -13.32
N ARG A 458 -4.07 -28.58 -12.19
CA ARG A 458 -2.80 -28.54 -11.43
C ARG A 458 -1.62 -29.05 -12.25
N GLU A 459 -1.81 -30.11 -13.04
CA GLU A 459 -0.81 -30.55 -14.02
C GLU A 459 -0.55 -29.50 -15.11
N ARG A 460 -1.60 -28.84 -15.56
CA ARG A 460 -1.53 -27.86 -16.64
C ARG A 460 -0.82 -26.57 -16.22
N VAL A 461 -1.06 -26.10 -15.00
CA VAL A 461 -0.38 -24.91 -14.47
C VAL A 461 1.01 -25.23 -13.92
N ASP A 462 1.28 -26.51 -13.61
CA ASP A 462 2.53 -27.00 -13.02
C ASP A 462 2.97 -26.22 -11.78
N LEU A 463 1.97 -25.80 -10.99
CA LEU A 463 2.12 -25.00 -9.78
C LEU A 463 1.21 -25.53 -8.67
N PRO A 464 1.52 -25.28 -7.39
CA PRO A 464 0.64 -25.66 -6.30
C PRO A 464 -0.73 -24.97 -6.43
N VAL A 465 -1.80 -25.77 -6.43
CA VAL A 465 -3.17 -25.28 -6.36
C VAL A 465 -3.66 -25.54 -4.95
N ALA A 466 -3.92 -24.48 -4.20
CA ALA A 466 -4.41 -24.55 -2.83
C ALA A 466 -5.93 -24.39 -2.82
N ILE A 467 -6.64 -25.42 -2.37
CA ILE A 467 -8.08 -25.35 -2.17
C ILE A 467 -8.35 -24.71 -0.82
N THR A 468 -9.16 -23.65 -0.81
CA THR A 468 -9.54 -22.95 0.43
C THR A 468 -10.95 -23.27 0.87
N CYS A 469 -11.81 -23.71 -0.05
CA CYS A 469 -13.11 -24.25 0.31
C CYS A 469 -13.64 -25.17 -0.79
N GLY A 470 -14.15 -26.34 -0.41
CA GLY A 470 -14.90 -27.25 -1.28
C GLY A 470 -16.39 -27.25 -0.91
N ALA A 471 -16.85 -28.35 -0.32
CA ALA A 471 -18.20 -28.44 0.22
C ALA A 471 -18.34 -27.56 1.48
N ARG A 472 -19.49 -26.90 1.67
CA ARG A 472 -19.74 -26.01 2.83
C ARG A 472 -21.07 -26.33 3.49
N CYS A 473 -21.15 -26.20 4.81
CA CYS A 473 -22.33 -26.52 5.60
C CYS A 473 -23.22 -25.29 5.74
N PRO A 474 -24.54 -25.43 5.99
CA PRO A 474 -25.43 -24.28 6.16
C PRO A 474 -24.99 -23.29 7.26
N SER A 475 -24.39 -23.78 8.35
CA SER A 475 -23.87 -22.95 9.44
C SER A 475 -22.65 -22.15 9.02
N ASP A 476 -21.64 -22.77 8.41
CA ASP A 476 -20.41 -22.09 7.99
C ASP A 476 -20.70 -21.16 6.81
N ASN A 477 -21.55 -21.58 5.87
CA ASN A 477 -22.03 -20.71 4.80
C ASN A 477 -22.72 -19.47 5.36
N LYS A 478 -23.53 -19.58 6.42
CA LYS A 478 -24.10 -18.41 7.09
C LYS A 478 -23.04 -17.57 7.81
N ALA A 479 -22.07 -18.21 8.47
CA ALA A 479 -21.01 -17.53 9.22
C ALA A 479 -20.13 -16.66 8.33
N VAL A 480 -19.82 -17.12 7.12
CA VAL A 480 -19.02 -16.38 6.12
C VAL A 480 -19.87 -15.43 5.26
N GLY A 481 -21.14 -15.19 5.63
CA GLY A 481 -22.03 -14.28 4.90
C GLY A 481 -22.52 -14.82 3.55
N GLY A 482 -22.42 -16.13 3.32
CA GLY A 482 -22.87 -16.81 2.11
C GLY A 482 -24.39 -16.74 1.93
N VAL A 483 -24.82 -16.72 0.66
CA VAL A 483 -26.24 -16.71 0.29
C VAL A 483 -26.90 -18.07 0.58
N TRP A 484 -28.20 -18.05 0.85
CA TRP A 484 -28.97 -19.25 1.24
C TRP A 484 -29.00 -20.35 0.17
N ASN A 485 -28.75 -20.02 -1.09
CA ASN A 485 -28.70 -20.92 -2.24
C ASN A 485 -27.26 -21.09 -2.80
N SER A 486 -26.25 -20.98 -1.93
CA SER A 486 -24.83 -21.14 -2.31
C SER A 486 -24.56 -22.52 -2.91
N THR A 487 -23.83 -22.55 -4.02
CA THR A 487 -23.43 -23.79 -4.73
C THR A 487 -22.44 -24.63 -3.92
N HIS A 488 -21.73 -24.04 -2.95
CA HIS A 488 -20.94 -24.80 -1.98
C HIS A 488 -21.79 -25.70 -1.09
N LEU A 489 -23.05 -25.32 -0.80
CA LEU A 489 -23.98 -26.14 0.00
C LEU A 489 -24.42 -27.41 -0.72
N ASP A 490 -24.26 -27.45 -2.04
CA ASP A 490 -24.62 -28.57 -2.91
C ASP A 490 -23.37 -29.37 -3.36
N GLY A 491 -22.17 -28.96 -2.94
CA GLY A 491 -20.89 -29.57 -3.35
C GLY A 491 -20.46 -29.22 -4.78
N ASP A 492 -21.08 -28.20 -5.39
CA ASP A 492 -20.92 -27.84 -6.81
C ASP A 492 -20.01 -26.63 -7.04
N ALA A 493 -19.27 -26.21 -6.02
CA ALA A 493 -18.31 -25.11 -6.10
C ALA A 493 -17.00 -25.38 -5.36
N VAL A 494 -15.95 -24.70 -5.79
CA VAL A 494 -14.61 -24.72 -5.18
C VAL A 494 -14.00 -23.31 -5.19
N ASP A 495 -13.52 -22.87 -4.04
CA ASP A 495 -12.67 -21.68 -3.88
C ASP A 495 -11.21 -22.14 -3.83
N MET A 496 -10.34 -21.51 -4.64
CA MET A 496 -8.93 -21.90 -4.72
C MET A 496 -7.98 -20.74 -5.04
N HIS A 497 -6.71 -20.95 -4.74
CA HIS A 497 -5.57 -20.15 -5.19
C HIS A 497 -4.62 -21.00 -6.03
N VAL A 498 -3.85 -20.36 -6.90
CA VAL A 498 -2.70 -20.98 -7.58
C VAL A 498 -1.44 -20.26 -7.10
N VAL A 499 -0.67 -20.93 -6.25
CA VAL A 499 0.52 -20.34 -5.61
C VAL A 499 1.55 -20.05 -6.70
N GLY A 500 2.00 -18.79 -6.76
CA GLY A 500 2.96 -18.33 -7.76
C GLY A 500 2.36 -18.00 -9.13
N MET A 501 1.02 -17.98 -9.28
CA MET A 501 0.35 -17.54 -10.51
C MET A 501 -0.67 -16.45 -10.21
N ASN A 502 -0.77 -15.45 -11.09
CA ASN A 502 -1.83 -14.45 -11.01
C ASN A 502 -3.19 -15.14 -11.14
N ILE A 503 -4.12 -14.84 -10.23
CA ILE A 503 -5.39 -15.52 -10.15
C ILE A 503 -6.30 -15.28 -11.36
N VAL A 504 -6.13 -14.15 -12.06
CA VAL A 504 -6.83 -13.85 -13.32
C VAL A 504 -6.32 -14.77 -14.44
N ASP A 505 -5.02 -15.04 -14.50
CA ASP A 505 -4.44 -15.95 -15.51
C ASP A 505 -4.86 -17.40 -15.26
N ALA A 506 -4.84 -17.82 -13.99
CA ALA A 506 -5.38 -19.11 -13.57
C ALA A 506 -6.86 -19.28 -13.99
N ALA A 507 -7.66 -18.23 -13.78
CA ALA A 507 -9.05 -18.20 -14.18
C ALA A 507 -9.25 -18.33 -15.69
N TRP A 508 -8.42 -17.66 -16.49
CA TRP A 508 -8.45 -17.77 -17.94
C TRP A 508 -8.06 -19.15 -18.45
N ILE A 509 -7.07 -19.80 -17.87
CA ILE A 509 -6.69 -21.18 -18.21
C ILE A 509 -7.86 -22.13 -17.88
N MET A 510 -8.43 -22.00 -16.68
CA MET A 510 -9.56 -22.81 -16.23
C MET A 510 -10.76 -22.66 -17.17
N TRP A 511 -11.10 -21.44 -17.58
CA TRP A 511 -12.20 -21.21 -18.51
C TRP A 511 -11.89 -21.73 -19.92
N ASN A 512 -10.75 -21.33 -20.51
CA ASN A 512 -10.48 -21.58 -21.93
C ASN A 512 -10.15 -23.04 -22.23
N GLU A 513 -9.51 -23.75 -21.30
CA GLU A 513 -9.02 -25.11 -21.52
C GLU A 513 -9.92 -26.17 -20.89
N PHE A 514 -10.53 -25.86 -19.74
CA PHE A 514 -11.37 -26.81 -19.01
C PHE A 514 -12.87 -26.48 -19.13
N GLY A 515 -13.21 -25.32 -19.69
CA GLY A 515 -14.60 -24.92 -19.94
C GLY A 515 -15.39 -24.66 -18.65
N VAL A 516 -14.69 -24.41 -17.53
CA VAL A 516 -15.31 -24.18 -16.22
C VAL A 516 -15.45 -22.69 -16.00
N PRO A 517 -16.68 -22.17 -15.80
CA PRO A 517 -16.90 -20.77 -15.45
C PRO A 517 -16.19 -20.39 -14.16
N VAL A 518 -15.63 -19.19 -14.14
CA VAL A 518 -14.82 -18.71 -13.01
C VAL A 518 -15.29 -17.34 -12.55
N ARG A 519 -15.47 -17.16 -11.25
CA ARG A 519 -15.57 -15.85 -10.61
C ARG A 519 -14.26 -15.57 -9.88
N VAL A 520 -13.61 -14.46 -10.23
CA VAL A 520 -12.30 -14.07 -9.70
C VAL A 520 -12.46 -13.01 -8.64
N TYR A 521 -11.63 -13.11 -7.60
CA TYR A 521 -11.53 -12.18 -6.49
C TYR A 521 -10.09 -11.65 -6.46
N PRO A 522 -9.72 -10.69 -7.35
CA PRO A 522 -8.33 -10.26 -7.51
C PRO A 522 -7.72 -9.72 -6.22
N ASP A 523 -8.49 -8.93 -5.47
CA ASP A 523 -8.05 -8.30 -4.22
C ASP A 523 -7.81 -9.32 -3.10
N SER A 524 -8.54 -10.44 -3.12
CA SER A 524 -8.39 -11.55 -2.18
C SER A 524 -7.51 -12.68 -2.72
N GLY A 525 -7.03 -12.57 -3.97
CA GLY A 525 -6.12 -13.52 -4.61
C GLY A 525 -6.69 -14.92 -4.89
N PHE A 526 -8.00 -15.13 -4.83
CA PHE A 526 -8.64 -16.44 -5.06
C PHE A 526 -9.65 -16.43 -6.22
N MET A 527 -9.97 -17.62 -6.72
CA MET A 527 -11.02 -17.83 -7.71
C MET A 527 -12.02 -18.85 -7.22
N HIS A 528 -13.28 -18.60 -7.55
CA HIS A 528 -14.42 -19.45 -7.30
C HIS A 528 -14.84 -20.11 -8.61
N ILE A 529 -14.92 -21.44 -8.64
CA ILE A 529 -15.40 -22.19 -9.80
C ILE A 529 -16.67 -22.96 -9.46
N GLU A 530 -17.55 -23.10 -10.44
CA GLU A 530 -18.84 -23.79 -10.27
C GLU A 530 -19.21 -24.61 -11.51
N LEU A 531 -19.71 -25.84 -11.31
CA LEU A 531 -20.03 -26.77 -12.41
C LEU A 531 -21.50 -26.73 -12.86
N ASN A 532 -22.41 -26.35 -11.96
CA ASN A 532 -23.85 -26.36 -12.19
C ASN A 532 -24.43 -24.95 -12.27
N THR A 533 -23.82 -24.12 -13.13
CA THR A 533 -24.19 -22.71 -13.32
C THR A 533 -24.64 -22.42 -14.75
N SER A 534 -25.44 -21.37 -14.90
CA SER A 534 -25.73 -20.78 -16.22
C SER A 534 -24.64 -19.83 -16.71
N LEU A 535 -23.66 -19.51 -15.85
CA LEU A 535 -22.55 -18.64 -16.19
C LEU A 535 -21.64 -19.26 -17.27
N ARG A 536 -21.02 -18.41 -18.08
CA ARG A 536 -20.07 -18.74 -19.16
C ARG A 536 -18.99 -17.68 -19.27
N GLY A 537 -17.77 -17.99 -18.83
CA GLY A 537 -16.65 -17.06 -18.90
C GLY A 537 -15.97 -16.84 -17.55
N VAL A 538 -15.13 -15.80 -17.53
CA VAL A 538 -14.42 -15.30 -16.35
C VAL A 538 -15.06 -13.98 -15.91
N TYR A 539 -15.43 -13.91 -14.62
CA TYR A 539 -16.24 -12.85 -14.03
C TYR A 539 -15.58 -12.21 -12.82
N ASN A 540 -15.89 -10.95 -12.49
CA ASN A 540 -15.57 -10.36 -11.18
C ASN A 540 -16.78 -10.28 -10.24
N GLN A 541 -16.59 -9.78 -9.01
CA GLN A 541 -17.67 -9.63 -8.02
C GLN A 541 -18.85 -8.78 -8.50
N GLU A 542 -18.61 -7.80 -9.37
CA GLU A 542 -19.61 -6.88 -9.90
C GLU A 542 -20.39 -7.46 -11.11
N GLY A 543 -20.06 -8.68 -11.54
CA GLY A 543 -20.70 -9.35 -12.68
C GLY A 543 -20.19 -8.87 -14.05
N TYR A 544 -19.09 -8.11 -14.10
CA TYR A 544 -18.44 -7.76 -15.34
C TYR A 544 -17.64 -8.93 -15.90
N TYR A 545 -17.65 -9.05 -17.23
CA TYR A 545 -16.81 -9.97 -17.96
C TYR A 545 -15.42 -9.36 -18.07
N PHE A 546 -14.40 -10.14 -17.74
CA PHE A 546 -13.08 -9.92 -18.32
C PHE A 546 -13.20 -10.48 -19.75
N MET A 547 -13.23 -9.63 -20.77
CA MET A 547 -13.17 -10.07 -22.17
C MET A 547 -11.76 -9.91 -22.70
#